data_AF-A0A418GNA2-F1
#
_entry.id   AF-A0A418GNA2-F1
#
_cell.length_a   1.000
_cell.length_b   1.000
_cell.length_c   1.000
_cell.angle_alpha   90.00
_cell.angle_beta   90.00
_cell.angle_gamma   90.00
#
_symmetry.space_group_name_H-M   'P 1'
#
loop_
_entity.id
_entity.type
_entity.pdbx_description
1 polymer ?
#
loop_
_entity_poly.entity_id
_entity_poly.type
_entity_poly.pdbx_seq_one_letter_code
_entity_poly.pdbx_strand_id
1 'polypeptide(L)'
;KPQGALEDGTHRWQIQTNDELKTAAEYQPLIIHYNNGGAVRLGDVATVTDSVQDVRNAGMTNAKPAILLMIRKLPEANIIQTVDSIRARLPELQSTIPAAIDLQIAQDRSPTIRASLEEVEQTL
;
A
#
# COMPACT_ATOMS: atom_id res chain seq x y z
N LYS A 1 -7.02 17.65 15.81
CA LYS A 1 -7.20 19.12 15.69
C LYS A 1 -6.37 19.78 16.80
N PRO A 2 -5.77 20.98 16.63
CA PRO A 2 -5.03 21.60 17.72
C PRO A 2 -5.97 21.89 18.90
N GLN A 3 -5.64 21.38 20.08
CA GLN A 3 -6.50 21.44 21.27
C GLN A 3 -6.40 22.78 22.01
N GLY A 4 -5.46 23.64 21.62
CA GLY A 4 -5.23 24.95 22.20
C GLY A 4 -3.75 25.26 22.32
N ALA A 5 -3.43 26.39 22.94
CA ALA A 5 -2.07 26.77 23.30
C ALA A 5 -2.08 27.44 24.68
N LEU A 6 -1.04 27.21 25.47
CA LEU A 6 -0.76 27.94 26.69
C LEU A 6 0.27 29.02 26.39
N GLU A 7 0.04 30.24 26.86
CA GLU A 7 0.96 31.36 26.66
C GLU A 7 1.36 32.00 27.99
N ASP A 8 2.64 32.34 28.09
CA ASP A 8 3.19 33.36 28.97
C ASP A 8 3.87 34.40 28.08
N GLY A 9 4.06 35.64 28.54
CA GLY A 9 4.50 36.80 27.74
C GLY A 9 5.83 36.65 26.99
N THR A 10 6.53 35.52 27.12
CA THR A 10 7.75 35.17 26.39
C THR A 10 7.68 33.80 25.67
N HIS A 11 6.68 32.96 25.94
CA HIS A 11 6.61 31.59 25.44
C HIS A 11 5.18 31.16 25.10
N ARG A 12 5.03 30.49 23.95
CA ARG A 12 3.78 29.85 23.52
C ARG A 12 4.01 28.34 23.37
N TRP A 13 3.27 27.55 24.15
CA TRP A 13 3.29 26.09 24.05
C TRP A 13 2.02 25.59 23.39
N GLN A 14 2.18 24.82 22.32
CA GLN A 14 1.06 24.17 21.65
C GLN A 14 0.64 22.92 22.42
N ILE A 15 -0.63 22.84 22.82
CA ILE A 15 -1.18 21.62 23.42
C ILE A 15 -1.57 20.66 22.30
N GLN A 16 -0.92 19.51 22.27
CA GLN A 16 -1.28 18.39 21.40
C GLN A 16 -1.77 17.24 22.26
N THR A 17 -2.98 16.74 21.97
CA THR A 17 -3.43 15.43 22.43
C THR A 17 -3.32 14.46 21.27
N ASN A 18 -2.86 13.23 21.55
CA ASN A 18 -2.88 12.16 20.57
C ASN A 18 -4.24 11.45 20.68
N ASP A 19 -5.25 11.98 20.01
CA ASP A 19 -6.62 11.43 20.03
C ASP A 19 -6.78 10.22 19.08
N GLU A 20 -5.75 9.92 18.28
CA GLU A 20 -5.77 8.84 17.31
C GLU A 20 -5.04 7.63 17.89
N LEU A 21 -5.82 6.55 18.08
CA LEU A 21 -5.29 5.24 18.44
C LEU A 21 -4.74 4.59 17.16
N LYS A 22 -3.46 4.26 17.14
CA LYS A 22 -2.73 3.80 15.94
C LYS A 22 -2.52 2.30 15.88
N THR A 23 -2.61 1.64 17.03
CA THR A 23 -2.40 0.20 17.16
C THR A 23 -3.63 -0.46 17.76
N ALA A 24 -3.85 -1.73 17.43
CA ALA A 24 -4.91 -2.55 18.00
C ALA A 24 -4.85 -2.59 19.53
N ALA A 25 -3.65 -2.60 20.11
CA ALA A 25 -3.46 -2.58 21.55
C ALA A 25 -4.02 -1.30 22.20
N GLU A 26 -3.90 -0.16 21.53
CA GLU A 26 -4.44 1.13 22.00
C GLU A 26 -5.98 1.13 22.03
N TYR A 27 -6.65 0.30 21.22
CA TYR A 27 -8.10 0.13 21.22
C TYR A 27 -8.63 -0.81 22.32
N GLN A 28 -7.81 -1.72 22.85
CA GLN A 28 -8.25 -2.66 23.88
C GLN A 28 -8.85 -2.01 25.14
N PRO A 29 -8.26 -0.95 25.73
CA PRO A 29 -8.81 -0.32 26.93
C PRO A 29 -9.98 0.63 26.65
N LEU A 30 -10.42 0.78 25.39
CA LEU A 30 -11.50 1.68 25.03
C LEU A 30 -12.80 1.27 25.72
N ILE A 31 -13.38 2.17 26.52
CA ILE A 31 -14.63 1.92 27.22
C ILE A 31 -15.79 2.05 26.24
N ILE A 32 -16.56 0.97 26.08
CA ILE A 32 -17.70 0.91 25.16
C ILE A 32 -19.05 0.98 25.88
N HIS A 33 -19.07 0.67 27.18
CA HIS A 33 -20.29 0.72 27.98
C HIS A 33 -19.97 0.83 29.47
N TYR A 34 -20.92 1.34 30.25
CA TYR A 34 -20.89 1.28 31.71
C TYR A 34 -22.09 0.48 32.19
N ASN A 35 -21.86 -0.56 32.98
CA ASN A 35 -22.90 -1.39 33.57
C ASN A 35 -22.74 -1.40 35.10
N ASN A 36 -23.76 -0.91 35.82
CA ASN A 36 -23.79 -0.88 37.29
C ASN A 36 -22.52 -0.31 37.96
N GLY A 37 -21.91 0.73 37.35
CA GLY A 37 -20.70 1.38 37.85
C GLY A 37 -19.38 0.72 37.43
N GLY A 38 -19.43 -0.45 36.78
CA GLY A 38 -18.28 -1.07 36.12
C GLY A 38 -18.13 -0.61 34.67
N ALA A 39 -16.92 -0.23 34.26
CA ALA A 39 -16.60 0.06 32.87
C ALA A 39 -16.38 -1.25 32.10
N VAL A 40 -17.05 -1.41 30.96
CA VAL A 40 -16.82 -2.48 29.99
C VAL A 40 -15.93 -1.96 28.88
N ARG A 41 -14.81 -2.65 28.64
CA ARG A 41 -13.81 -2.30 27.64
C ARG A 41 -14.02 -3.11 26.36
N LEU A 42 -13.51 -2.61 25.24
CA LEU A 42 -13.58 -3.30 23.95
C LEU A 42 -12.92 -4.68 24.00
N GLY A 43 -11.80 -4.79 24.72
CA GLY A 43 -11.12 -6.07 24.93
C GLY A 43 -11.93 -7.11 25.73
N ASP A 44 -12.95 -6.69 26.49
CA ASP A 44 -13.80 -7.61 27.24
C ASP A 44 -14.80 -8.36 26.33
N VAL A 45 -15.06 -7.83 25.13
CA VAL A 45 -16.10 -8.33 24.21
C VAL A 45 -15.58 -8.70 22.83
N ALA A 46 -14.32 -8.39 22.51
CA ALA A 46 -13.74 -8.61 21.19
C ALA A 46 -12.24 -8.94 21.26
N THR A 47 -11.78 -9.75 20.30
CA THR A 47 -10.35 -9.97 20.04
C THR A 47 -9.83 -8.83 19.17
N VAL A 48 -9.02 -7.94 19.75
CA VAL A 48 -8.46 -6.78 19.05
C VAL A 48 -7.03 -7.11 18.61
N THR A 49 -6.79 -7.18 17.30
CA THR A 49 -5.50 -7.58 16.71
C THR A 49 -5.07 -6.60 15.61
N ASP A 50 -3.76 -6.35 15.51
CA ASP A 50 -3.19 -5.59 14.41
C ASP A 50 -3.27 -6.43 13.15
N SER A 51 -3.89 -5.88 12.11
CA SER A 51 -4.02 -6.55 10.82
C SER A 51 -4.12 -5.52 9.70
N VAL A 52 -3.86 -5.97 8.47
CA VAL A 52 -4.10 -5.17 7.28
C VAL A 52 -5.60 -5.07 7.01
N GLN A 53 -6.04 -3.97 6.39
CA GLN A 53 -7.45 -3.69 6.10
C GLN A 53 -8.15 -4.81 5.33
N ASP A 54 -7.41 -5.55 4.49
CA ASP A 54 -7.95 -6.69 3.78
C ASP A 54 -6.88 -7.77 3.55
N VAL A 55 -6.97 -8.86 4.31
CA VAL A 55 -6.10 -10.05 4.18
C VAL A 55 -6.46 -10.91 2.95
N ARG A 56 -7.64 -10.70 2.33
CA ARG A 56 -8.12 -11.44 1.16
C ARG A 56 -7.76 -10.78 -0.16
N ASN A 57 -7.44 -9.48 -0.14
CA ASN A 57 -6.83 -8.75 -1.27
C ASN A 57 -5.30 -8.92 -1.33
N ALA A 58 -4.78 -10.03 -0.83
CA ALA A 58 -3.39 -10.41 -1.06
C ALA A 58 -3.24 -10.72 -2.56
N GLY A 59 -2.55 -9.83 -3.29
CA GLY A 59 -2.05 -10.17 -4.62
C GLY A 59 -1.21 -11.45 -4.49
N MET A 60 -1.56 -12.48 -5.24
CA MET A 60 -0.73 -13.69 -5.30
C MET A 60 -0.09 -13.75 -6.68
N THR A 61 1.21 -14.00 -6.73
CA THR A 61 1.91 -14.38 -7.96
C THR A 61 2.60 -15.72 -7.71
N ASN A 62 2.40 -16.70 -8.61
CA ASN A 62 2.97 -18.04 -8.47
C ASN A 62 2.75 -18.69 -7.07
N ALA A 63 1.54 -18.54 -6.52
CA ALA A 63 1.15 -19.04 -5.19
C ALA A 63 1.94 -18.45 -3.99
N LYS A 64 2.64 -17.33 -4.20
CA LYS A 64 3.31 -16.58 -3.13
C LYS A 64 2.60 -15.23 -2.91
N PRO A 65 2.39 -14.80 -1.65
CA PRO A 65 1.90 -13.45 -1.36
C PRO A 65 2.84 -12.39 -1.96
N ALA A 66 2.29 -11.43 -2.69
CA ALA A 66 3.03 -10.39 -3.38
C ALA A 66 2.20 -9.09 -3.47
N ILE A 67 2.90 -7.97 -3.61
CA ILE A 67 2.26 -6.69 -3.93
C ILE A 67 2.22 -6.55 -5.45
N LEU A 68 1.04 -6.39 -6.02
CA LEU A 68 0.85 -6.26 -7.47
C LEU A 68 0.85 -4.79 -7.89
N LEU A 69 1.78 -4.41 -8.77
CA LEU A 69 1.76 -3.11 -9.45
C LEU A 69 1.24 -3.29 -10.88
N MET A 70 0.03 -2.79 -11.14
CA MET A 70 -0.56 -2.85 -12.47
C MET A 70 -0.24 -1.58 -13.26
N ILE A 71 0.49 -1.72 -14.36
CA ILE A 71 0.75 -0.63 -15.30
C ILE A 71 -0.17 -0.79 -16.52
N ARG A 72 -0.91 0.28 -16.85
CA ARG A 72 -1.78 0.33 -18.03
C ARG A 72 -1.28 1.40 -18.99
N LYS A 73 -1.20 1.06 -20.28
CA LYS A 73 -0.92 2.06 -21.32
C LYS A 73 -2.13 3.00 -21.47
N LEU A 74 -1.87 4.23 -21.90
CA LEU A 74 -2.92 5.13 -22.36
C LEU A 74 -3.50 4.64 -23.71
N PRO A 75 -4.76 4.97 -24.04
CA PRO A 75 -5.40 4.54 -25.29
C PRO A 75 -4.53 4.80 -26.53
N GLU A 76 -3.97 6.01 -26.65
CA GLU A 76 -3.14 6.45 -27.78
C GLU A 76 -1.66 6.08 -27.68
N ALA A 77 -1.22 5.45 -26.58
CA ALA A 77 0.18 5.11 -26.40
C ALA A 77 0.59 3.86 -27.19
N ASN A 78 1.77 3.91 -27.82
CA ASN A 78 2.40 2.76 -28.44
C ASN A 78 2.85 1.76 -27.36
N ILE A 79 2.29 0.54 -27.42
CA ILE A 79 2.53 -0.49 -26.40
C ILE A 79 3.97 -1.00 -26.39
N ILE A 80 4.64 -1.11 -27.54
CA ILE A 80 6.01 -1.59 -27.65
C ILE A 80 6.96 -0.58 -26.98
N GLN A 81 6.85 0.69 -27.37
CA GLN A 81 7.66 1.77 -26.79
C GLN A 81 7.40 1.92 -25.28
N THR A 82 6.15 1.74 -24.84
CA THR A 82 5.79 1.81 -23.43
C THR A 82 6.49 0.69 -22.63
N VAL A 83 6.41 -0.56 -23.11
CA VAL A 83 7.06 -1.69 -22.44
C VAL A 83 8.59 -1.55 -22.42
N ASP A 84 9.19 -1.11 -23.52
CA ASP A 84 10.64 -0.88 -23.58
C ASP A 84 11.09 0.18 -22.58
N SER A 85 10.34 1.27 -22.48
CA SER A 85 10.62 2.35 -21.52
C SER A 85 10.51 1.87 -20.07
N ILE A 86 9.53 1.01 -19.77
CA ILE A 86 9.38 0.40 -18.44
C ILE A 86 10.57 -0.51 -18.15
N ARG A 87 10.90 -1.44 -19.06
CA ARG A 87 12.02 -2.37 -18.90
C ARG A 87 13.36 -1.66 -18.74
N ALA A 88 13.57 -0.55 -19.45
CA ALA A 88 14.80 0.25 -19.34
C ALA A 88 14.98 0.87 -17.95
N ARG A 89 13.88 1.18 -17.23
CA ARG A 89 13.93 1.77 -15.88
C ARG A 89 13.95 0.73 -14.76
N LEU A 90 13.56 -0.52 -15.04
CA LEU A 90 13.52 -1.57 -14.03
C LEU A 90 14.86 -1.81 -13.30
N PRO A 91 16.04 -1.82 -13.97
CA PRO A 91 17.31 -2.03 -13.27
C PRO A 91 17.64 -0.94 -12.25
N GLU A 92 17.31 0.33 -12.55
CA GLU A 92 17.49 1.46 -11.64
C GLU A 92 16.56 1.36 -10.43
N LEU A 93 15.31 0.93 -10.65
CA LEU A 93 14.39 0.66 -9.54
C LEU A 93 14.87 -0.53 -8.69
N GLN A 94 15.36 -1.61 -9.31
CA GLN A 94 15.89 -2.75 -8.58
C GLN A 94 17.11 -2.39 -7.71
N SER A 95 17.95 -1.45 -8.14
CA SER A 95 19.12 -1.03 -7.35
C SER A 95 18.78 -0.10 -6.17
N THR A 96 17.63 0.58 -6.22
CA THR A 96 17.19 1.52 -5.16
C THR A 96 16.31 0.86 -4.10
N ILE A 97 15.77 -0.32 -4.40
CA ILE A 97 14.90 -1.07 -3.49
C ILE A 97 15.77 -1.94 -2.55
N PRO A 98 15.39 -2.08 -1.25
CA PRO A 98 16.06 -3.00 -0.34
C PRO A 98 16.20 -4.42 -0.89
N ALA A 99 17.36 -5.06 -0.66
CA ALA A 99 17.67 -6.41 -1.14
C ALA A 99 16.71 -7.52 -0.65
N ALA A 100 15.88 -7.24 0.35
CA ALA A 100 14.83 -8.14 0.83
C ALA A 100 13.60 -8.20 -0.10
N ILE A 101 13.51 -7.35 -1.12
CA ILE A 101 12.38 -7.27 -2.05
C ILE A 101 12.82 -7.81 -3.41
N ASP A 102 12.09 -8.82 -3.88
CA ASP A 102 12.26 -9.38 -5.23
C ASP A 102 11.20 -8.78 -6.17
N LEU A 103 11.66 -8.12 -7.23
CA LEU A 103 10.81 -7.48 -8.22
C LEU A 103 10.78 -8.30 -9.50
N GLN A 104 9.62 -8.89 -9.80
CA GLN A 104 9.41 -9.75 -10.95
C GLN A 104 8.29 -9.23 -11.85
N ILE A 105 8.44 -9.42 -13.17
CA ILE A 105 7.38 -9.14 -14.14
C ILE A 105 6.36 -10.29 -14.08
N ALA A 106 5.17 -10.03 -13.54
CA ALA A 106 4.13 -11.05 -13.41
C ALA A 106 3.44 -11.40 -14.74
N GLN A 107 3.21 -10.42 -15.62
CA GLN A 107 2.63 -10.62 -16.95
C GLN A 107 3.04 -9.51 -17.91
N ASP A 108 3.43 -9.87 -19.14
CA ASP A 108 3.69 -8.95 -20.24
C ASP A 108 2.97 -9.43 -21.50
N ARG A 109 2.18 -8.55 -22.13
CA ARG A 109 1.37 -8.85 -23.31
C ARG A 109 2.01 -8.34 -24.62
N SER A 110 3.12 -7.62 -24.55
CA SER A 110 3.82 -7.09 -25.73
C SER A 110 4.50 -8.13 -26.64
N PRO A 111 4.94 -9.32 -26.18
CA PRO A 111 5.61 -10.28 -27.07
C PRO A 111 4.74 -10.75 -28.24
N THR A 112 3.46 -11.03 -28.01
CA THR A 112 2.53 -11.43 -29.08
C THR A 112 2.36 -10.34 -30.14
N ILE A 113 2.36 -9.07 -29.72
CA ILE A 113 2.22 -7.93 -30.63
C ILE A 113 3.48 -7.76 -31.48
N ARG A 114 4.68 -7.98 -30.90
CA ARG A 114 5.94 -7.98 -31.67
C ARG A 114 5.96 -9.10 -32.71
N ALA A 115 5.56 -10.31 -32.31
CA ALA A 115 5.55 -11.46 -33.21
C ALA A 115 4.67 -11.21 -34.45
N SER A 116 3.49 -10.62 -34.28
CA SER A 116 2.62 -10.27 -35.40
C SER A 116 3.19 -9.16 -36.29
N LEU A 117 3.97 -8.23 -35.74
CA LEU A 117 4.65 -7.20 -36.55
C LEU A 117 5.77 -7.81 -37.39
N GLU A 118 6.59 -8.68 -36.77
CA GLU A 118 7.71 -9.35 -37.44
C GLU A 118 7.22 -10.28 -38.58
N GLU A 119 6.10 -10.97 -38.39
CA GLU A 119 5.48 -11.80 -39.44
C GLU A 119 5.01 -10.98 -40.64
N VAL A 120 4.47 -9.78 -40.41
CA VAL A 120 4.09 -8.85 -41.50
C VAL A 120 5.32 -8.31 -42.22
N GLU A 121 6.38 -7.96 -41.49
CA GLU A 121 7.66 -7.50 -42.07
C GLU A 121 8.36 -8.58 -42.90
N GLN A 122 8.21 -9.86 -42.54
CA GLN A 122 8.77 -10.98 -43.32
C GLN A 122 7.96 -11.33 -44.57
N THR A 123 6.70 -10.91 -44.66
CA THR A 123 5.79 -11.25 -45.77
C THR A 123 5.80 -10.18 -46.89
N LEU A 124 6.46 -9.04 -46.67
CA LEU A 124 6.63 -7.94 -47.64
C LEU A 124 8.00 -7.96 -48.32
#